data_AF-A0A1T5NB57-F1
#
_entry.id   AF-A0A1T5NB57-F1
#
_cell.length_a   1.000
_cell.length_b   1.000
_cell.length_c   1.000
_cell.angle_alpha   90.00
_cell.angle_beta   90.00
_cell.angle_gamma   90.00
#
_symmetry.space_group_name_H-M   'P 1'
#
loop_
_entity.id
_entity.type
_entity.pdbx_description
1 polymer ?
#
loop_
_entity_poly.entity_id
_entity_poly.type
_entity_poly.pdbx_seq_one_letter_code
_entity_poly.pdbx_strand_id
1 'polypeptide(L)' 'MARKAIHTVADPTSPLEARLRLVLKRALRSHARKDIPLVYKDPSCKRPNEFIHEYPDGRKFLIRQSLRSSTEIIVRQLK' A
#
# COMPACT_ATOMS: atom_id res chain seq x y z
N MET A 1 7.83 -6.51 29.70
CA MET A 1 9.12 -6.50 28.97
C MET A 1 8.90 -5.88 27.59
N ALA A 2 9.28 -4.62 27.39
CA ALA A 2 9.08 -3.91 26.13
C ALA A 2 10.22 -4.22 25.15
N ARG A 3 9.92 -4.85 24.02
CA ARG A 3 10.88 -5.04 22.92
C ARG A 3 11.12 -3.70 22.24
N LYS A 4 12.33 -3.15 22.41
CA LYS A 4 12.77 -1.93 21.72
C LYS A 4 12.94 -2.26 20.23
N ALA A 5 12.06 -1.74 19.38
CA ALA A 5 12.18 -1.89 17.94
C ALA A 5 13.42 -1.12 17.47
N ILE A 6 14.45 -1.84 17.01
CA ILE A 6 15.60 -1.23 16.34
C ILE A 6 15.12 -0.90 14.93
N HIS A 7 14.75 0.36 14.69
CA HIS A 7 14.62 0.87 13.34
C HIS A 7 16.03 0.97 12.76
N THR A 8 16.46 -0.07 12.04
CA THR A 8 17.61 0.05 11.14
C THR A 8 17.21 1.01 10.03
N VAL A 9 17.55 2.28 10.20
CA VAL A 9 17.45 3.27 9.12
C VAL A 9 18.49 2.84 8.08
N ALA A 10 18.03 2.22 7.00
CA ALA A 10 18.90 1.84 5.89
C ALA A 10 19.62 3.09 5.38
N ASP A 11 20.94 3.02 5.22
CA ASP A 11 21.73 4.13 4.69
C ASP A 11 21.17 4.49 3.29
N PRO A 12 20.65 5.73 3.11
CA PRO A 12 20.02 6.17 1.88
C PRO A 12 20.96 6.18 0.68
N THR A 13 22.28 6.11 0.91
CA THR A 13 23.33 6.10 -0.10
C THR A 13 23.90 4.70 -0.37
N SER A 14 23.45 3.67 0.36
CA SER A 14 23.93 2.31 0.12
C SER A 14 23.54 1.83 -1.29
N PRO A 15 24.44 1.11 -1.99
CA PRO A 15 24.13 0.54 -3.32
C PRO A 15 22.89 -0.35 -3.31
N LEU A 16 22.62 -1.03 -2.18
CA LEU A 16 21.44 -1.85 -1.99
C LEU A 16 20.15 -1.03 -1.96
N GLU A 17 20.12 0.06 -1.18
CA GLU A 17 18.98 0.98 -1.12
C GLU A 17 18.70 1.61 -2.49
N ALA A 18 19.75 2.03 -3.21
CA ALA A 18 19.63 2.57 -4.56
C ALA A 18 19.01 1.55 -5.53
N ARG A 19 19.47 0.30 -5.47
CA ARG A 19 18.93 -0.79 -6.29
C ARG A 19 17.48 -1.10 -5.91
N LEU A 20 17.15 -1.12 -4.63
CA LEU A 20 15.80 -1.34 -4.12
C LEU A 20 14.85 -0.24 -4.63
N ARG A 21 15.24 1.02 -4.51
CA ARG A 21 14.49 2.18 -5.03
C ARG A 21 14.26 2.09 -6.54
N LEU A 22 15.26 1.65 -7.30
CA LEU A 22 15.13 1.48 -8.75
C LEU A 22 14.09 0.40 -9.10
N VAL A 23 14.18 -0.76 -8.43
CA VAL A 23 13.23 -1.87 -8.64
C VAL A 23 11.82 -1.45 -8.25
N LEU A 24 11.66 -0.80 -7.09
CA LEU A 24 10.38 -0.29 -6.63
C LEU A 24 9.78 0.70 -7.63
N LYS A 25 10.57 1.68 -8.10
CA LYS A 25 10.12 2.64 -9.13
C LYS A 25 9.65 1.95 -10.41
N ARG A 26 10.35 0.89 -10.87
CA ARG A 26 9.95 0.12 -12.05
C ARG A 26 8.65 -0.64 -11.82
N ALA A 27 8.50 -1.29 -10.66
CA ALA A 27 7.28 -2.00 -10.29
C ALA A 27 6.07 -1.05 -10.23
N LEU A 28 6.21 0.08 -9.53
CA LEU A 28 5.16 1.09 -9.42
C LEU A 28 4.72 1.64 -10.78
N ARG A 29 5.67 1.93 -11.68
CA ARG A 29 5.37 2.35 -13.05
C ARG A 29 4.62 1.28 -13.84
N SER A 30 4.97 0.00 -13.66
CA SER A 30 4.28 -1.12 -14.31
C SER A 30 2.84 -1.25 -13.81
N HIS A 31 2.63 -1.15 -12.49
CA HIS A 31 1.29 -1.13 -11.89
C HIS A 31 0.45 0.04 -12.40
N ALA A 32 1.04 1.24 -12.46
CA ALA A 32 0.37 2.44 -12.96
C ALA A 32 -0.11 2.29 -14.41
N ARG A 33 0.70 1.68 -15.27
CA ARG A 33 0.33 1.41 -16.68
C ARG A 33 -0.80 0.40 -16.84
N LYS A 34 -1.01 -0.45 -15.83
CA LYS A 34 -2.04 -1.50 -15.83
C LYS A 34 -3.29 -1.10 -15.04
N ASP A 35 -3.36 0.15 -14.58
CA ASP A 35 -4.41 0.66 -13.70
C ASP A 35 -4.62 -0.19 -12.43
N ILE A 36 -3.53 -0.77 -11.91
CA ILE A 36 -3.56 -1.58 -10.70
C ILE A 36 -3.37 -0.64 -9.50
N PRO A 37 -4.30 -0.63 -8.53
CA PRO A 37 -4.18 0.23 -7.36
C PRO A 37 -3.07 -0.23 -6.43
N LEU A 38 -2.51 0.72 -5.69
CA LEU A 38 -1.75 0.45 -4.49
C LEU A 38 -2.72 0.11 -3.36
N VAL A 39 -2.50 -1.04 -2.73
CA VAL A 39 -3.33 -1.53 -1.63
C VAL A 39 -2.58 -1.41 -0.33
N TYR A 40 -3.12 -0.66 0.62
CA TYR A 40 -2.49 -0.46 1.94
C TYR A 40 -3.53 -0.23 3.04
N LYS A 41 -3.07 -0.13 4.29
CA LYS A 41 -3.90 0.21 5.46
C LYS A 41 -3.41 1.52 6.07
N ASP A 42 -4.35 2.35 6.49
CA ASP A 42 -4.11 3.59 7.21
C ASP A 42 -5.13 3.73 8.36
N PRO A 43 -5.10 4.81 9.15
CA PRO A 43 -6.08 5.04 10.22
C PRO A 43 -7.55 5.13 9.75
N SER A 44 -7.79 5.25 8.44
CA SER A 44 -9.14 5.26 7.85
C SER A 44 -9.79 3.88 7.86
N CYS A 45 -8.98 2.81 7.86
CA CYS A 45 -9.43 1.42 7.95
C CYS A 45 -9.82 1.08 9.40
N LYS A 46 -11.12 1.12 9.71
CA LYS A 46 -11.63 0.84 11.06
C LYS A 46 -11.83 -0.64 11.31
N ARG A 47 -12.03 -1.43 10.25
CA ARG A 47 -12.25 -2.87 10.33
C ARG A 47 -11.05 -3.66 9.83
N PRO A 48 -10.83 -4.89 10.33
CA PRO A 48 -9.70 -5.72 9.92
C PRO A 48 -9.72 -6.08 8.43
N ASN A 49 -10.91 -6.10 7.82
CA ASN A 49 -11.14 -6.42 6.41
C ASN A 49 -11.33 -5.16 5.53
N GLU A 50 -10.84 -4.00 5.98
CA GLU A 50 -10.83 -2.77 5.20
C GLU A 50 -9.42 -2.43 4.70
N PHE A 51 -9.35 -1.94 3.47
CA PHE A 51 -8.11 -1.58 2.76
C PHE A 51 -8.32 -0.30 1.95
N ILE A 52 -7.25 0.45 1.73
CA ILE A 52 -7.24 1.59 0.82
C ILE A 52 -6.71 1.14 -0.53
N HIS A 53 -7.47 1.42 -1.59
CA HIS A 53 -7.02 1.28 -2.97
C HIS A 53 -6.74 2.69 -3.51
N GLU A 54 -5.46 2.99 -3.75
CA GLU A 54 -5.02 4.23 -4.39
C GLU A 54 -4.66 3.95 -5.85
N TYR A 55 -5.44 4.54 -6.76
CA TYR A 55 -5.25 4.39 -8.19
C TYR A 55 -4.19 5.36 -8.72
N PRO A 56 -3.60 5.08 -9.90
CA PRO A 56 -2.53 5.91 -10.46
C PRO A 56 -2.94 7.36 -10.78
N ASP A 57 -4.24 7.62 -10.93
CA ASP A 57 -4.81 8.95 -11.14
C ASP A 57 -5.04 9.73 -9.83
N GLY A 58 -4.69 9.15 -8.69
CA GLY A 58 -4.85 9.74 -7.37
C GLY A 58 -6.19 9.47 -6.70
N ARG A 59 -7.13 8.76 -7.36
CA ARG A 59 -8.38 8.36 -6.70
C ARG A 59 -8.09 7.34 -5.61
N LYS A 60 -8.65 7.59 -4.41
CA LYS A 60 -8.54 6.70 -3.26
C LYS A 60 -9.89 6.13 -2.89
N PHE A 61 -9.97 4.84 -2.64
CA PHE A 61 -11.19 4.18 -2.21
C PHE A 61 -10.94 3.35 -0.96
N LEU A 62 -11.85 3.45 0.01
CA LEU A 62 -11.93 2.51 1.10
C LEU A 62 -12.71 1.28 0.60
N ILE A 63 -12.02 0.16 0.49
CA ILE A 63 -12.57 -1.13 0.09
C ILE A 63 -12.77 -1.98 1.32
N ARG A 64 -13.87 -2.73 1.37
CA ARG A 64 -14.10 -3.78 2.36
C ARG A 64 -14.18 -5.12 1.66
N GLN A 65 -13.41 -6.08 2.14
CA GLN A 65 -13.36 -7.43 1.60
C GLN A 65 -14.22 -8.39 2.46
N SER A 66 -15.03 -9.22 1.82
CA SER A 66 -15.76 -10.29 2.49
C SER A 66 -14.81 -11.37 3.00
N LEU A 67 -14.93 -11.74 4.27
CA LEU A 67 -14.13 -12.81 4.88
C LEU A 67 -14.50 -14.22 4.37
N ARG A 68 -15.69 -14.37 3.75
CA ARG A 68 -16.20 -15.68 3.31
C ARG A 68 -16.00 -15.92 1.82
N SER A 69 -16.07 -14.86 1.00
CA SER A 69 -16.08 -14.98 -0.46
C SER A 69 -14.98 -14.18 -1.14
N SER A 70 -14.11 -13.49 -0.38
CA SER A 70 -13.06 -12.59 -0.88
C SER A 70 -13.57 -11.47 -1.82
N THR A 71 -14.88 -11.28 -1.90
CA THR A 71 -15.52 -10.23 -2.70
C THR A 71 -15.22 -8.85 -2.10
N GLU A 72 -14.96 -7.89 -2.97
CA GLU A 72 -14.62 -6.52 -2.58
C GLU A 72 -15.79 -5.59 -2.85
N ILE A 73 -16.09 -4.72 -1.88
CA ILE A 73 -17.08 -3.66 -2.02
C ILE A 73 -16.43 -2.29 -1.75
N ILE A 74 -16.80 -1.30 -2.55
CA ILE A 74 -16.40 0.09 -2.31
C ILE A 74 -17.28 0.63 -1.19
N VAL A 75 -16.66 0.98 -0.06
CA VAL A 75 -17.35 1.59 1.08
C VAL A 75 -17.53 3.08 0.86
N ARG A 76 -16.48 3.77 0.40
CA ARG A 76 -16.49 5.20 0.05
C ARG A 76 -15.23 5.62 -0.69
N GLN A 77 -15.31 6.72 -1.42
CA GLN A 77 -14.15 7.43 -1.95
C GLN A 77 -13.52 8.33 -0.87
N LEU A 78 -12.20 8.34 -0.79
CA LEU A 78 -11.40 9.22 0.07
C LEU A 78 -10.89 10.40 -0.75
N LYS A 79 -10.83 11.58 -0.12
CA LYS A 79 -10.32 12.82 -0.71
C LYS A 79 -8.83 12.96 -0.47
#